data_AF-A0A369HBU3-F1
#
_entry.id   AF-A0A369HBU3-F1
#
_cell.length_a   1.000
_cell.length_b   1.000
_cell.length_c   1.000
_cell.angle_alpha   90.00
_cell.angle_beta   90.00
_cell.angle_gamma   90.00
#
_symmetry.space_group_name_H-M   'P 1'
#
loop_
_entity.id
_entity.type
_entity.pdbx_description
1 polymer ?
#
loop_
_entity_poly.entity_id
_entity_poly.type
_entity_poly.pdbx_seq_one_letter_code
_entity_poly.pdbx_strand_id
1 'polypeptide(L)'
;MGKSNKKEEGKPAKKEDGKANKAGARSINVRHILCEKHAKKEEALAKINEGIKFDEVARGSLGWKNKGSLDPQFEEVAYALEPSTTASPKIGEVKTGFGYHIIM
;
A
#
# COMPACT_ATOMS: atom_id res chain seq x y z
N MET A 1 -13.39 -24.65 -43.84
CA MET A 1 -12.13 -23.88 -43.90
C MET A 1 -12.44 -22.46 -43.45
N GLY A 2 -11.89 -22.02 -42.33
CA GLY A 2 -12.19 -20.70 -41.76
C GLY A 2 -11.70 -20.60 -40.32
N LYS A 3 -10.38 -20.69 -40.14
CA LYS A 3 -9.69 -20.46 -38.87
C LYS A 3 -9.94 -19.01 -38.43
N SER A 4 -10.17 -18.79 -37.13
CA SER A 4 -9.47 -17.75 -36.37
C SER A 4 -9.61 -18.00 -34.88
N ASN A 5 -8.45 -18.00 -34.23
CA ASN A 5 -8.13 -18.48 -32.90
C ASN A 5 -7.94 -17.25 -31.99
N LYS A 6 -8.40 -17.36 -30.75
CA LYS A 6 -7.81 -16.83 -29.50
C LYS A 6 -6.94 -15.55 -29.57
N LYS A 7 -7.34 -14.50 -28.83
CA LYS A 7 -6.43 -13.81 -27.89
C LYS A 7 -7.19 -12.99 -26.84
N GLU A 8 -6.95 -13.32 -25.57
CA GLU A 8 -7.06 -12.42 -24.42
C GLU A 8 -6.19 -11.18 -24.63
N GLU A 9 -6.60 -10.05 -24.03
CA GLU A 9 -5.79 -8.95 -23.47
C GLU A 9 -6.80 -7.79 -23.26
N GLY A 10 -7.19 -7.44 -22.03
CA GLY A 10 -6.34 -6.83 -21.01
C GLY A 10 -6.75 -5.36 -20.87
N LYS A 11 -7.49 -5.04 -19.79
CA LYS A 11 -7.76 -3.72 -19.17
C LYS A 11 -7.31 -2.45 -19.93
N PRO A 12 -8.17 -1.42 -19.87
CA PRO A 12 -7.76 -0.26 -19.08
C PRO A 12 -8.80 0.00 -17.99
N ALA A 13 -8.48 -0.38 -16.76
CA ALA A 13 -9.20 0.17 -15.61
C ALA A 13 -8.80 1.63 -15.49
N LYS A 14 -9.70 2.46 -16.02
CA LYS A 14 -9.85 3.89 -15.82
C LYS A 14 -9.49 4.24 -14.37
N LYS A 15 -8.37 4.95 -14.19
CA LYS A 15 -8.04 5.63 -12.94
C LYS A 15 -9.01 6.81 -12.86
N GLU A 16 -10.03 6.67 -12.03
CA GLU A 16 -10.85 7.79 -11.59
C GLU A 16 -10.25 8.29 -10.28
N ASP A 17 -9.61 9.46 -10.38
CA ASP A 17 -9.32 10.41 -9.33
C ASP A 17 -10.61 10.76 -8.58
N GLY A 18 -10.97 9.93 -7.60
CA GLY A 18 -12.05 10.18 -6.66
C GLY A 18 -11.46 10.24 -5.27
N LYS A 19 -11.60 11.38 -4.60
CA LYS A 19 -11.36 11.59 -3.17
C LYS A 19 -12.34 10.70 -2.37
N ALA A 20 -12.12 9.40 -2.39
CA ALA A 20 -12.93 8.42 -1.69
C ALA A 20 -12.43 8.37 -0.24
N ASN A 21 -13.25 8.89 0.66
CA ASN A 21 -13.08 8.68 2.09
C ASN A 21 -12.97 7.16 2.33
N LYS A 22 -11.76 6.68 2.70
CA LYS A 22 -11.48 5.25 2.94
C LYS A 22 -12.45 4.62 3.95
N ALA A 23 -13.04 5.43 4.85
CA ALA A 23 -13.94 4.97 5.91
C ALA A 23 -15.13 4.10 5.44
N GLY A 24 -15.63 4.29 4.20
CA GLY A 24 -16.68 3.46 3.60
C GLY A 24 -16.18 2.44 2.57
N ALA A 25 -14.88 2.45 2.24
CA ALA A 25 -14.32 1.57 1.22
C ALA A 25 -14.21 0.15 1.77
N ARG A 26 -14.72 -0.82 1.00
CA ARG A 26 -14.61 -2.25 1.33
C ARG A 26 -13.21 -2.80 1.07
N SER A 27 -12.42 -2.08 0.28
CA SER A 27 -11.06 -2.42 -0.09
C SER A 27 -10.17 -1.18 -0.17
N ILE A 28 -8.92 -1.30 0.26
CA ILE A 28 -7.89 -0.26 0.19
C ILE A 28 -6.65 -0.79 -0.52
N ASN A 29 -6.03 0.06 -1.35
CA ASN A 29 -4.72 -0.24 -1.90
C ASN A 29 -3.66 0.33 -0.95
N VAL A 30 -2.82 -0.55 -0.40
CA VAL A 30 -1.84 -0.18 0.62
C VAL A 30 -0.48 -0.74 0.26
N ARG A 31 0.57 0.03 0.57
CA ARG A 31 1.94 -0.47 0.60
C ARG A 31 2.44 -0.47 2.02
N HIS A 32 3.34 -1.40 2.33
CA HIS A 32 3.96 -1.41 3.64
C HIS A 32 5.43 -1.79 3.61
N ILE A 33 6.13 -1.42 4.66
CA ILE A 33 7.47 -1.88 4.96
C ILE A 33 7.39 -2.60 6.30
N LEU A 34 7.53 -3.92 6.28
CA LEU A 34 7.65 -4.70 7.50
C LEU A 34 9.12 -4.79 7.93
N CYS A 35 9.40 -4.35 9.15
CA CYS A 35 10.69 -4.42 9.79
C CYS A 35 10.56 -5.09 11.17
N GLU A 36 11.30 -6.18 11.40
CA GLU A 36 11.29 -6.86 12.71
C GLU A 36 11.96 -6.00 13.81
N LYS A 37 12.95 -5.19 13.43
CA LYS A 37 13.73 -4.33 14.34
C LYS A 37 13.32 -2.88 14.20
N HIS A 38 13.19 -2.18 15.33
CA HIS A 38 12.91 -0.74 15.37
C HIS A 38 13.95 0.06 14.58
N ALA A 39 15.24 -0.27 14.73
CA ALA A 39 16.33 0.39 14.00
C ALA A 39 16.15 0.32 12.47
N LYS A 40 15.75 -0.84 11.93
CA LYS A 40 15.51 -0.97 10.48
C LYS A 40 14.32 -0.15 10.00
N LYS A 41 13.28 -0.03 10.84
CA LYS A 41 12.13 0.84 10.56
C LYS A 41 12.55 2.31 10.52
N GLU A 42 13.41 2.76 11.44
CA GLU A 42 13.90 4.14 11.43
C GLU A 42 14.82 4.42 10.25
N GLU A 43 15.68 3.49 9.86
CA GLU A 43 16.48 3.60 8.63
C GLU A 43 15.60 3.71 7.38
N ALA A 44 14.53 2.92 7.31
CA ALA A 44 13.58 2.98 6.20
C ALA A 44 12.83 4.33 6.18
N LEU A 45 12.40 4.82 7.34
CA LEU A 45 11.74 6.11 7.46
C LEU A 45 12.67 7.27 7.08
N ALA A 46 13.93 7.21 7.51
CA ALA A 46 14.94 8.20 7.15
C ALA A 46 15.11 8.30 5.63
N LYS A 47 15.22 7.16 4.93
CA LYS A 47 15.29 7.10 3.46
C LYS A 47 14.07 7.73 2.79
N ILE A 48 12.87 7.47 3.31
CA ILE A 48 11.64 8.08 2.78
C ILE A 48 11.67 9.61 2.98
N ASN A 49 12.12 10.08 4.15
CA ASN A 49 12.27 11.51 4.44
C ASN A 49 13.36 12.19 3.59
N GLU A 50 14.40 11.46 3.20
CA GLU A 50 15.42 11.91 2.23
C GLU A 50 14.88 12.03 0.80
N GLY A 51 13.63 11.59 0.55
CA GLY A 51 12.98 11.65 -0.75
C GLY A 51 13.14 10.40 -1.59
N ILE A 52 13.68 9.31 -1.02
CA ILE A 52 13.68 8.01 -1.68
C ILE A 52 12.23 7.52 -1.77
N LYS A 53 11.83 7.08 -2.97
CA LYS A 53 10.46 6.62 -3.20
C LYS A 53 10.14 5.45 -2.29
N PHE A 54 8.91 5.43 -1.78
CA PHE A 54 8.45 4.34 -0.91
C PHE A 54 8.65 2.97 -1.56
N ASP A 55 8.47 2.85 -2.88
CA ASP A 55 8.69 1.60 -3.62
C ASP A 55 10.14 1.11 -3.69
N GLU A 56 11.11 2.00 -3.50
CA GLU A 56 12.53 1.61 -3.46
C GLU A 56 12.94 1.16 -2.06
N VAL A 57 12.32 1.74 -1.03
CA VAL A 57 12.54 1.34 0.37
C VAL A 57 11.72 0.09 0.72
N ALA A 58 10.49 0.00 0.22
CA ALA A 58 9.60 -1.13 0.42
C ALA A 58 9.92 -2.25 -0.55
N ARG A 59 10.21 -3.44 -0.01
CA ARG A 59 10.39 -4.64 -0.83
C ARG A 59 9.07 -5.34 -1.18
N GLY A 60 7.91 -4.73 -0.89
CA GLY A 60 6.60 -5.35 -1.14
C GLY A 60 5.43 -4.37 -1.15
N SER A 61 4.57 -4.51 -2.17
CA SER A 61 3.25 -3.88 -2.22
C SER A 61 2.20 -4.95 -1.91
N LEU A 62 1.34 -4.69 -0.92
CA LEU A 62 0.24 -5.60 -0.60
C LEU A 62 -0.89 -5.50 -1.64
N GLY A 63 -0.95 -4.39 -2.38
CA GLY A 63 -1.99 -4.13 -3.37
C GLY A 63 -3.36 -3.89 -2.72
N TRP A 64 -4.41 -4.28 -3.44
CA TRP A 64 -5.79 -4.15 -2.95
C TRP A 64 -6.09 -5.19 -1.87
N LYS A 65 -6.43 -4.71 -0.68
CA LYS A 65 -6.81 -5.50 0.48
C LYS A 65 -8.22 -5.16 0.90
N ASN A 66 -8.99 -6.18 1.26
CA ASN A 66 -10.35 -6.00 1.73
C ASN A 66 -10.34 -5.70 3.23
N LYS A 67 -11.34 -4.96 3.69
CA LYS A 67 -11.57 -4.73 5.12
C LYS A 67 -11.70 -6.07 5.86
N GLY A 68 -10.99 -6.22 6.98
CA GLY A 68 -10.92 -7.43 7.79
C GLY A 68 -9.90 -8.48 7.31
N SER A 69 -9.12 -8.21 6.26
CA SER A 69 -8.09 -9.15 5.76
C SER A 69 -6.69 -8.90 6.34
N LEU A 70 -6.51 -7.80 7.07
CA LEU A 70 -5.26 -7.37 7.67
C LEU A 70 -5.39 -7.32 9.19
N ASP A 71 -4.25 -7.19 9.88
CA ASP A 71 -4.24 -6.97 11.33
C ASP A 71 -5.10 -5.74 11.69
N PRO A 72 -5.97 -5.79 12.70
CA PRO A 72 -6.87 -4.68 13.03
C PRO A 72 -6.16 -3.35 13.28
N GLN A 73 -4.98 -3.37 13.90
CA GLN A 73 -4.20 -2.16 14.16
C GLN A 73 -3.58 -1.62 12.88
N PHE A 74 -3.09 -2.51 12.02
CA PHE A 74 -2.61 -2.15 10.69
C PHE A 74 -3.71 -1.54 9.84
N GLU A 75 -4.88 -2.16 9.86
CA GLU A 75 -6.04 -1.73 9.12
C GLU A 75 -6.50 -0.34 9.57
N GLU A 76 -6.66 -0.13 10.88
CA GLU A 76 -7.07 1.17 11.43
C GLU A 76 -6.16 2.31 10.96
N VAL A 77 -4.84 2.13 11.05
CA VAL A 77 -3.88 3.12 10.56
C VAL A 77 -3.99 3.29 9.05
N ALA A 78 -4.06 2.19 8.29
CA ALA A 78 -4.16 2.26 6.83
C ALA A 78 -5.43 2.96 6.33
N TYR A 79 -6.55 2.82 7.05
CA TYR A 79 -7.82 3.49 6.76
C TYR A 79 -7.84 4.95 7.24
N ALA A 80 -7.13 5.27 8.31
CA ALA A 80 -6.98 6.63 8.82
C ALA A 80 -6.05 7.49 7.94
N LEU A 81 -5.10 6.87 7.23
CA LEU A 81 -4.20 7.56 6.32
C LEU A 81 -4.92 8.10 5.08
N GLU A 82 -4.69 9.38 4.82
CA GLU A 82 -5.13 10.03 3.59
C GLU A 82 -4.45 9.41 2.36
N PRO A 83 -5.16 9.31 1.21
CA PRO A 83 -4.56 8.88 -0.04
C PRO A 83 -3.34 9.73 -0.40
N SER A 84 -2.25 9.06 -0.77
CA SER A 84 -0.97 9.71 -1.06
C SER A 84 -0.27 9.06 -2.26
N THR A 85 0.88 9.60 -2.68
CA THR A 85 1.64 9.08 -3.82
C THR A 85 3.01 8.59 -3.37
N THR A 86 3.69 7.77 -4.17
CA THR A 86 5.01 7.22 -3.81
C THR A 86 6.13 8.27 -3.78
N ALA A 87 5.90 9.43 -4.40
CA ALA A 87 6.78 10.60 -4.35
C ALA A 87 6.47 11.54 -3.17
N SER A 88 5.25 11.47 -2.61
CA SER A 88 4.85 12.23 -1.43
C SER A 88 3.96 11.36 -0.54
N PRO A 89 4.54 10.30 0.08
CA PRO A 89 3.77 9.32 0.82
C PRO A 89 3.32 9.89 2.16
N LYS A 90 2.06 9.62 2.52
CA LYS A 90 1.53 9.86 3.86
C LYS A 90 1.80 8.60 4.67
N ILE A 91 2.78 8.70 5.55
CA ILE A 91 3.29 7.57 6.31
C ILE A 91 2.52 7.42 7.61
N GLY A 92 2.03 6.21 7.89
CA GLY A 92 1.53 5.79 9.20
C GLY A 92 2.33 4.61 9.72
N GLU A 93 2.54 4.58 11.02
CA GLU A 93 3.41 3.59 11.66
C GLU A 93 2.60 2.76 12.64
N VAL A 94 2.79 1.45 12.61
CA VAL A 94 2.08 0.55 13.52
C VAL A 94 2.99 -0.61 13.92
N LYS A 95 2.90 -1.03 15.17
CA LYS A 95 3.58 -2.23 15.65
C LYS A 95 2.54 -3.34 15.81
N THR A 96 2.74 -4.45 15.12
CA THR A 96 1.92 -5.65 15.24
C THR A 96 2.76 -6.80 15.84
N GLY A 97 2.17 -7.99 15.98
CA GLY A 97 2.91 -9.19 16.34
C GLY A 97 4.01 -9.59 15.33
N PHE A 98 3.94 -9.12 14.09
CA PHE A 98 4.94 -9.40 13.05
C PHE A 98 6.15 -8.46 13.12
N GLY A 99 6.02 -7.31 13.77
CA GLY A 99 7.05 -6.29 13.86
C GLY A 99 6.51 -4.88 13.63
N TYR A 100 7.37 -4.00 13.16
CA TYR A 100 7.07 -2.60 12.86
C TYR A 100 6.70 -2.46 11.39
N HIS A 101 5.55 -1.86 11.13
CA HIS A 101 5.08 -1.55 9.80
C HIS A 101 5.07 -0.06 9.58
N ILE A 102 5.56 0.33 8.41
CA ILE A 102 5.39 1.66 7.84
C ILE A 102 4.36 1.50 6.71
N ILE A 103 3.27 2.25 6.72
CA ILE A 103 2.12 2.14 5.82
C ILE A 103 1.96 3.43 5.04
N MET A 104 1.54 3.33 3.78
CA MET A 104 1.03 4.44 2.97
C MET A 104 -0.21 4.06 2.17
#